data_AF-A0A9X3SZI7-F1
#
_entry.id   AF-A0A9X3SZI7-F1
#
_cell.length_a   1.000
_cell.length_b   1.000
_cell.length_c   1.000
_cell.angle_alpha   90.00
_cell.angle_beta   90.00
_cell.angle_gamma   90.00
#
_symmetry.space_group_name_H-M   'P 1'
#
loop_
_entity.id
_entity.type
_entity.pdbx_description
1 polymer ?
#
loop_
_entity_poly.entity_id
_entity_poly.type
_entity_poly.pdbx_seq_one_letter_code
_entity_poly.pdbx_strand_id
1 'polypeptide(L)'
;MRNSIRQYTDGVKELAGGNGLALTLFGAIAAGTFDPKRHTARSVLVLQTVDLEMLRRLAKDGTRLGKARIAAPLIMTPEYINASADTFPLELIEIKQRHLCVFGEDYFEELAFQDPHIRLQCERELKTILIGMRQGLL
;
A
#
# COMPACT_ATOMS: atom_id res chain seq x y z
N MET A 1 8.20 1.24 -18.12
CA MET A 1 7.35 1.11 -16.92
C MET A 1 6.60 -0.22 -16.87
N ARG A 2 5.78 -0.56 -17.88
CA ARG A 2 5.02 -1.85 -17.89
C ARG A 2 5.91 -3.08 -17.63
N ASN A 3 7.06 -3.18 -18.29
CA ASN A 3 8.00 -4.29 -18.07
C ASN A 3 8.58 -4.32 -16.64
N SER A 4 8.89 -3.16 -16.06
CA SER A 4 9.43 -3.05 -14.71
C SER A 4 8.40 -3.45 -13.64
N ILE A 5 7.14 -3.06 -13.83
CA ILE A 5 6.03 -3.47 -12.96
C ILE A 5 5.84 -4.97 -13.05
N ARG A 6 5.81 -5.54 -14.26
CA ARG A 6 5.67 -6.99 -14.45
C ARG A 6 6.80 -7.77 -13.79
N GLN A 7 8.06 -7.35 -13.99
CA GLN A 7 9.22 -7.96 -13.32
C GLN A 7 9.11 -7.87 -11.79
N TYR A 8 8.58 -6.77 -11.27
CA TYR A 8 8.33 -6.61 -9.85
C TYR A 8 7.22 -7.55 -9.34
N THR A 9 6.07 -7.61 -10.02
CA THR A 9 4.95 -8.46 -9.61
C THR A 9 5.32 -9.94 -9.65
N ASP A 10 6.03 -10.36 -10.70
CA ASP A 10 6.48 -11.74 -10.86
C ASP A 10 7.52 -12.09 -9.78
N GLY A 11 8.50 -11.21 -9.54
CA GLY A 11 9.52 -11.41 -8.51
C GLY A 11 8.96 -11.44 -7.09
N VAL A 12 7.96 -10.59 -6.78
CA VAL A 12 7.28 -10.62 -5.47
C VAL A 12 6.48 -11.91 -5.29
N LYS A 13 5.77 -12.36 -6.32
CA LYS A 13 5.01 -13.61 -6.28
C LYS A 13 5.92 -14.81 -5.98
N GLU A 14 7.06 -14.87 -6.68
CA GLU A 14 8.06 -15.93 -6.46
C GLU A 14 8.67 -15.85 -5.06
N LEU A 15 9.07 -14.65 -4.61
CA LEU A 15 9.71 -14.45 -3.32
C LEU A 15 8.77 -14.76 -2.15
N ALA A 16 7.48 -14.41 -2.26
CA ALA A 16 6.48 -14.68 -1.24
C ALA A 16 6.05 -16.15 -1.19
N GLY A 17 6.13 -16.87 -2.30
CA GLY A 17 5.80 -18.29 -2.38
C GLY A 17 4.42 -18.60 -1.79
N GLY A 18 4.31 -19.68 -1.01
CA GLY A 18 3.06 -20.08 -0.35
C GLY A 18 2.58 -19.13 0.76
N ASN A 19 3.40 -18.19 1.21
CA ASN A 19 3.01 -17.18 2.19
C ASN A 19 2.34 -15.96 1.53
N GLY A 20 2.48 -15.77 0.22
CA GLY A 20 1.89 -14.67 -0.52
C GLY A 20 0.43 -14.92 -0.88
N LEU A 21 -0.49 -14.28 -0.16
CA LEU A 21 -1.94 -14.44 -0.38
C LEU A 21 -2.45 -13.59 -1.53
N ALA A 22 -2.01 -12.33 -1.61
CA ALA A 22 -2.39 -11.42 -2.70
C ALA A 22 -1.38 -10.30 -2.92
N LEU A 23 -1.33 -9.77 -4.14
CA LEU A 23 -0.64 -8.53 -4.46
C LEU A 23 -1.61 -7.61 -5.20
N THR A 24 -1.75 -6.40 -4.67
CA THR A 24 -2.69 -5.40 -5.17
C THR A 24 -1.96 -4.11 -5.46
N LEU A 25 -2.03 -3.60 -6.69
CA LEU A 25 -1.56 -2.26 -7.02
C LEU A 25 -2.64 -1.24 -6.64
N PHE A 26 -2.25 -0.05 -6.14
CA PHE A 26 -3.26 0.95 -5.77
C PHE A 26 -2.83 2.41 -6.01
N GLY A 27 -3.80 3.31 -6.02
CA GLY A 27 -3.62 4.74 -6.26
C GLY A 27 -3.52 5.06 -7.75
N ALA A 28 -2.66 6.02 -8.11
CA ALA A 28 -2.56 6.53 -9.49
C ALA A 28 -2.27 5.45 -10.54
N ILE A 29 -1.54 4.38 -10.16
CA ILE A 29 -1.22 3.24 -11.05
C ILE A 29 -2.45 2.43 -11.44
N ALA A 30 -3.44 2.33 -10.56
CA ALA A 30 -4.70 1.65 -10.82
C ALA A 30 -5.76 2.58 -11.42
N ALA A 31 -5.69 3.89 -11.15
CA ALA A 31 -6.69 4.88 -11.57
C ALA A 31 -6.53 5.42 -13.01
N GLY A 32 -5.64 4.83 -13.83
CA GLY A 32 -5.40 5.27 -15.23
C GLY A 32 -4.72 6.64 -15.39
N THR A 33 -4.44 7.35 -14.30
CA THR A 33 -3.80 8.68 -14.28
C THR A 33 -2.29 8.61 -14.00
N PHE A 34 -1.69 7.44 -14.20
CA PHE A 34 -0.31 7.19 -13.84
C PHE A 34 0.70 7.84 -14.81
N ASP A 35 1.34 8.93 -14.37
CA ASP A 35 2.53 9.46 -15.01
C ASP A 35 3.79 8.88 -14.35
N PRO A 36 4.55 8.00 -15.03
CA PRO A 36 5.79 7.45 -14.48
C PRO A 36 6.84 8.51 -14.22
N LYS A 37 6.70 9.77 -14.69
CA LYS A 37 7.59 10.90 -14.39
C LYS A 37 7.25 11.63 -13.09
N ARG A 38 6.04 11.48 -12.57
CA ARG A 38 5.54 12.21 -11.39
C ARG A 38 5.09 11.29 -10.27
N HIS A 39 4.72 10.06 -10.61
CA HIS A 39 4.14 9.11 -9.67
C HIS A 39 5.08 7.94 -9.41
N THR A 40 4.96 7.40 -8.21
CA THR A 40 5.60 6.16 -7.77
C THR A 40 4.52 5.08 -7.71
N ALA A 41 4.80 3.91 -8.27
CA ALA A 41 3.90 2.76 -8.19
C ALA A 41 3.82 2.27 -6.74
N ARG A 42 2.61 2.10 -6.22
CA ARG A 42 2.33 1.61 -4.86
C ARG A 42 1.56 0.30 -4.93
N SER A 43 1.80 -0.54 -3.94
CA SER A 43 1.22 -1.88 -3.85
C SER A 43 1.03 -2.30 -2.40
N VAL A 44 0.11 -3.23 -2.19
CA VAL A 44 -0.05 -3.98 -0.93
C VAL A 44 0.24 -5.44 -1.23
N LEU A 45 1.16 -6.03 -0.46
CA LEU A 45 1.40 -7.47 -0.43
C LEU A 45 0.74 -8.03 0.82
N VAL A 46 -0.29 -8.85 0.63
CA VAL A 46 -0.98 -9.55 1.69
C VAL A 46 -0.28 -10.89 1.92
N LEU A 47 0.18 -11.12 3.14
CA LEU A 47 0.85 -12.34 3.57
C LEU A 47 -0.01 -13.11 4.56
N GLN A 48 0.16 -14.43 4.61
CA GLN A 48 -0.46 -15.26 5.65
C GLN A 48 0.13 -14.93 7.02
N THR A 49 1.45 -14.75 7.09
CA THR A 49 2.18 -14.28 8.28
C THR A 49 3.30 -13.33 7.90
N VAL A 50 3.57 -12.33 8.73
CA VAL A 50 4.68 -11.39 8.55
C VAL A 50 5.81 -11.73 9.50
N ASP A 51 6.97 -12.09 8.97
CA ASP A 51 8.19 -12.32 9.73
C ASP A 51 9.35 -11.45 9.24
N LEU A 52 10.37 -11.30 10.11
CA LEU A 52 11.53 -10.46 9.82
C LEU A 52 12.37 -10.98 8.65
N GLU A 53 12.40 -12.29 8.42
CA GLU A 53 13.17 -12.88 7.33
C GLU A 53 12.58 -12.49 5.98
N MET A 54 11.27 -12.59 5.84
CA MET A 54 10.52 -12.17 4.66
C MET A 54 10.73 -10.68 4.36
N LEU A 55 10.65 -9.83 5.39
CA LEU A 55 10.93 -8.40 5.25
C LEU A 55 12.36 -8.13 4.76
N ARG A 56 13.36 -8.85 5.31
CA ARG A 56 14.76 -8.75 4.87
C ARG A 56 14.95 -9.21 3.43
N ARG A 57 14.25 -10.27 3.00
CA ARG A 57 14.29 -10.77 1.62
C ARG A 57 13.73 -9.72 0.65
N LEU A 58 12.57 -9.14 0.95
CA LEU A 58 11.97 -8.06 0.16
C LEU A 58 12.86 -6.81 0.11
N ALA A 59 13.54 -6.47 1.21
CA ALA A 59 14.40 -5.29 1.28
C ALA A 59 15.62 -5.36 0.34
N LYS A 60 16.10 -6.56 -0.02
CA LYS A 60 17.25 -6.73 -0.94
C LYS A 60 17.03 -6.08 -2.30
N ASP A 61 15.78 -6.01 -2.76
CA ASP A 61 15.41 -5.41 -4.03
C ASP A 61 15.08 -3.91 -3.95
N GLY A 62 15.05 -3.31 -2.75
CA GLY A 62 14.58 -1.95 -2.52
C GLY A 62 15.28 -0.90 -3.38
N THR A 63 16.60 -0.95 -3.50
CA THR A 63 17.38 -0.01 -4.33
C THR A 63 17.02 -0.11 -5.82
N ARG A 64 16.79 -1.32 -6.31
CA ARG A 64 16.42 -1.59 -7.71
C ARG A 64 15.00 -1.07 -7.98
N LEU A 65 14.07 -1.31 -7.07
CA LEU A 65 12.68 -0.86 -7.15
C LEU A 65 12.57 0.68 -7.08
N GLY A 66 13.34 1.31 -6.18
CA GLY A 66 13.39 2.77 -6.08
C GLY A 66 13.82 3.44 -7.38
N LYS A 67 14.85 2.90 -8.05
CA LYS A 67 15.28 3.38 -9.39
C LYS A 67 14.21 3.21 -10.46
N ALA A 68 13.35 2.19 -10.32
CA ALA A 68 12.22 1.94 -11.20
C ALA A 68 10.95 2.73 -10.81
N ARG A 69 11.00 3.57 -9.77
CA ARG A 69 9.85 4.28 -9.19
C ARG A 69 8.73 3.34 -8.75
N ILE A 70 9.13 2.28 -8.08
CA ILE A 70 8.25 1.35 -7.39
C ILE A 70 8.56 1.49 -5.90
N ALA A 71 7.54 1.85 -5.12
CA ALA A 71 7.65 1.92 -3.66
C ALA A 71 7.77 0.51 -3.09
N ALA A 72 8.34 0.39 -1.89
CA ALA A 72 8.20 -0.83 -1.12
C ALA A 72 6.70 -1.12 -0.91
N PRO A 73 6.24 -2.38 -1.07
CA PRO A 73 4.85 -2.71 -0.81
C PRO A 73 4.49 -2.43 0.65
N LEU A 74 3.26 -1.98 0.88
CA LEU A 74 2.65 -2.12 2.20
C LEU A 74 2.53 -3.61 2.49
N ILE A 75 2.97 -4.03 3.68
CA ILE A 75 2.90 -5.43 4.10
C ILE A 75 1.76 -5.55 5.09
N MET A 76 0.79 -6.42 4.78
CA MET A 76 -0.40 -6.62 5.61
C MET A 76 -0.74 -8.11 5.72
N THR A 77 -1.57 -8.46 6.70
CA THR A 77 -2.28 -9.75 6.76
C THR A 77 -3.78 -9.49 6.67
N PRO A 78 -4.61 -10.53 6.40
CA PRO A 78 -6.06 -10.39 6.44
C PRO A 78 -6.56 -9.83 7.79
N GLU A 79 -5.97 -10.27 8.90
CA GLU A 79 -6.32 -9.79 10.24
C GLU A 79 -5.95 -8.32 10.42
N TYR A 80 -4.77 -7.90 9.95
CA TYR A 80 -4.35 -6.51 10.00
C TYR A 80 -5.32 -5.60 9.23
N ILE A 81 -5.72 -6.00 8.01
CA ILE A 81 -6.65 -5.23 7.19
C ILE A 81 -8.00 -5.06 7.92
N ASN A 82 -8.57 -6.16 8.39
CA ASN A 82 -9.88 -6.17 9.07
C ASN A 82 -9.86 -5.37 10.38
N ALA A 83 -8.74 -5.40 11.11
CA ALA A 83 -8.61 -4.70 12.38
C ALA A 83 -8.23 -3.21 12.24
N SER A 84 -7.98 -2.71 11.02
CA SER A 84 -7.46 -1.35 10.79
C SER A 84 -8.49 -0.37 10.20
N ALA A 85 -9.74 -0.79 9.99
CA ALA A 85 -10.77 0.07 9.41
C ALA A 85 -11.14 1.28 10.29
N ASP A 86 -10.81 1.24 11.59
CA ASP A 86 -11.07 2.28 12.57
C ASP A 86 -9.89 3.25 12.79
N THR A 87 -8.67 2.77 12.56
CA THR A 87 -7.40 3.45 12.86
C THR A 87 -6.67 3.93 11.62
N PHE A 88 -6.89 3.26 10.48
CA PHE A 88 -6.32 3.56 9.16
C PHE A 88 -7.36 3.63 8.03
N PRO A 89 -8.56 4.24 8.25
CA PRO A 89 -9.61 4.25 7.24
C PRO A 89 -9.23 4.96 5.94
N LEU A 90 -8.49 6.07 5.96
CA LEU A 90 -8.26 6.86 4.75
C LEU A 90 -7.42 6.11 3.71
N GLU A 91 -6.38 5.40 4.15
CA GLU A 91 -5.53 4.60 3.28
C GLU A 91 -6.25 3.35 2.78
N LEU A 92 -7.02 2.68 3.62
CA LEU A 92 -7.84 1.54 3.20
C LEU A 92 -8.96 1.97 2.23
N ILE A 93 -9.53 3.16 2.39
CA ILE A 93 -10.45 3.77 1.43
C ILE A 93 -9.74 4.08 0.10
N GLU A 94 -8.52 4.63 0.12
CA GLU A 94 -7.73 4.85 -1.10
C GLU A 94 -7.53 3.53 -1.85
N ILE A 95 -7.14 2.47 -1.13
CA ILE A 95 -6.94 1.14 -1.72
C ILE A 95 -8.28 0.62 -2.28
N LYS A 96 -9.34 0.55 -1.48
CA LYS A 96 -10.66 0.08 -1.91
C LYS A 96 -11.16 0.80 -3.16
N GLN A 97 -11.03 2.12 -3.24
CA GLN A 97 -11.54 2.89 -4.38
C GLN A 97 -10.66 2.79 -5.63
N ARG A 98 -9.36 2.54 -5.46
CA ARG A 98 -8.37 2.68 -6.53
C ARG A 98 -7.36 1.55 -6.48
N HIS A 99 -7.81 0.30 -6.59
CA HIS A 99 -6.93 -0.85 -6.66
C HIS A 99 -7.09 -1.65 -7.95
N LEU A 100 -6.07 -2.47 -8.22
CA LEU A 100 -6.05 -3.52 -9.22
C LEU A 100 -5.40 -4.74 -8.59
N CYS A 101 -6.19 -5.77 -8.30
CA CYS A 101 -5.66 -7.06 -7.85
C CYS A 101 -4.84 -7.70 -8.98
N VAL A 102 -3.56 -8.00 -8.69
CA VAL A 102 -2.63 -8.60 -9.66
C VAL A 102 -2.68 -10.12 -9.57
N PHE A 103 -2.70 -10.65 -8.36
CA PHE A 103 -2.92 -12.06 -8.08
C PHE A 103 -3.49 -12.22 -6.68
N GLY A 104 -4.14 -13.37 -6.44
CA GLY A 104 -4.73 -13.70 -5.14
C GLY A 104 -6.19 -13.25 -5.02
N GLU A 105 -6.68 -13.29 -3.80
CA GLU A 105 -8.01 -12.79 -3.42
C GLU A 105 -8.00 -11.27 -3.26
N ASP A 106 -9.13 -10.62 -3.52
CA ASP A 106 -9.30 -9.20 -3.24
C ASP A 106 -9.75 -8.96 -1.79
N TYR A 107 -8.83 -8.47 -0.95
CA TYR A 107 -9.08 -8.20 0.46
C TYR A 107 -9.70 -6.81 0.73
N PHE A 108 -9.89 -5.97 -0.29
CA PHE A 108 -10.26 -4.57 -0.11
C PHE A 108 -11.66 -4.23 -0.64
N GLU A 109 -12.17 -5.00 -1.60
CA GLU A 109 -13.46 -4.76 -2.26
C GLU A 109 -14.64 -4.68 -1.28
N GLU A 110 -14.65 -5.49 -0.22
CA GLU A 110 -15.78 -5.60 0.73
C GLU A 110 -15.59 -4.80 2.04
N LEU A 111 -14.51 -4.01 2.17
CA LEU A 111 -14.28 -3.26 3.41
C LEU A 111 -15.36 -2.21 3.68
N ALA A 112 -15.83 -2.16 4.93
CA ALA A 112 -16.80 -1.17 5.41
C ALA A 112 -16.13 -0.21 6.40
N PHE A 113 -16.55 1.06 6.37
CA PHE A 113 -15.98 2.13 7.20
C PHE A 113 -17.10 2.88 7.90
N GLN A 114 -16.81 3.37 9.12
CA GLN A 114 -17.74 4.19 9.87
C GLN A 114 -17.29 5.66 9.85
N ASP A 115 -18.21 6.58 9.56
CA ASP A 115 -17.96 8.02 9.48
C ASP A 115 -17.21 8.61 10.68
N PRO A 116 -17.45 8.19 11.94
CA PRO A 116 -16.70 8.72 13.08
C PRO A 116 -15.19 8.46 12.99
N HIS A 117 -14.78 7.30 12.48
CA HIS A 117 -13.36 6.94 12.34
C HIS A 117 -12.70 7.74 11.21
N ILE A 118 -13.38 7.88 10.08
CA ILE A 118 -12.93 8.71 8.95
C ILE A 118 -12.72 10.15 9.41
N ARG A 119 -13.74 10.75 10.04
CA ARG A 119 -13.66 12.10 10.59
C ARG A 119 -12.49 12.25 11.56
N LEU A 120 -12.31 11.30 12.47
CA LEU A 120 -11.25 11.35 13.48
C LEU A 120 -9.86 11.33 12.85
N GLN A 121 -9.62 10.50 11.84
CA GLN A 121 -8.34 10.48 11.11
C GLN A 121 -8.12 11.80 10.37
N CYS A 122 -9.12 12.32 9.63
CA CYS A 122 -9.01 13.62 8.95
C CYS A 122 -8.64 14.75 9.93
N GLU A 123 -9.32 14.84 11.08
CA GLU A 123 -9.01 15.87 12.08
C GLU A 123 -7.58 15.73 12.63
N ARG A 124 -7.09 14.51 12.86
CA ARG A 124 -5.73 14.25 13.35
C ARG A 124 -4.67 14.64 12.33
N GLU A 125 -4.87 14.31 11.05
CA GLU A 125 -3.95 14.67 9.97
C GLU A 125 -3.88 16.18 9.77
N LEU A 126 -5.03 16.85 9.69
CA LEU A 126 -5.10 18.31 9.56
C LEU A 126 -4.41 19.02 10.74
N LYS A 127 -4.64 18.56 11.97
CA LYS A 127 -4.00 19.14 13.17
C LYS A 127 -2.48 18.92 13.15
N THR A 128 -2.01 17.75 12.75
CA THR A 128 -0.57 17.45 12.62
C THR A 128 0.11 18.38 11.63
N ILE A 129 -0.48 18.56 10.45
CA ILE A 129 0.01 19.50 9.43
C ILE A 129 0.03 20.92 9.97
N LEU A 130 -1.06 21.37 10.58
CA LEU A 130 -1.19 22.73 11.12
C LEU A 130 -0.15 23.04 12.21
N ILE A 131 0.11 22.08 13.11
CA ILE A 131 1.15 22.21 14.15
C ILE A 131 2.52 22.33 13.50
N GLY A 132 2.85 21.44 12.55
CA GLY A 132 4.13 21.48 11.84
C GLY A 132 4.35 22.79 11.08
N MET A 133 3.31 23.29 10.39
CA MET A 133 3.37 24.59 9.70
C MET A 133 3.64 25.75 10.65
N ARG A 134 2.99 25.77 11.82
CA ARG A 134 3.19 26.81 12.83
C ARG A 134 4.60 26.75 13.42
N GLN A 135 5.08 25.56 13.74
CA GLN A 135 6.45 25.37 14.25
C GLN A 135 7.52 25.74 13.22
N GLY A 136 7.27 25.52 11.93
CA GLY A 136 8.20 25.93 10.87
C GLY A 136 8.26 27.44 10.61
N LEU A 137 7.31 28.22 11.12
CA LEU A 137 7.28 29.68 11.02
C LEU A 137 7.92 30.40 12.22
N LEU A 138 7.96 29.74 13.38
CA LEU A 138 8.56 30.27 14.62
C LEU A 138 10.05 29.92 14.69
#